data_AF-A0A7V7VS82-F1
#
_entry.id   AF-A0A7V7VS82-F1
#
_cell.length_a   1.000
_cell.length_b   1.000
_cell.length_c   1.000
_cell.angle_alpha   90.00
_cell.angle_beta   90.00
_cell.angle_gamma   90.00
#
_symmetry.space_group_name_H-M   'P 1'
#
loop_
_entity.id
_entity.type
_entity.pdbx_description
1 polymer ?
#
loop_
_entity_poly.entity_id
_entity_poly.type
_entity_poly.pdbx_seq_one_letter_code
_entity_poly.pdbx_strand_id
1 'polypeptide(L)'
;MADLLPCPLCGSNRLSFRSTPDMDTDGKFHRISCNECGASSRATFAMDACPLFFEELSNVWNTRPTPVAPVSPDATGKCGELVTDKHPCPLGIGGKRRHRSYVYSDGRQHYCERCGEKIDQTTFSNIPQDYVTTHDAGDYNKPRSQACGELVTVEKLKWDAPDSWHVARTIVGNYSVRPCLATEYLGQYVLDFPIAGTGCKLFPNRKAAIAAAQADFDARVLSVINRSQADELLAAERNRAEVSEYKLDQAVNTVQPIIIQRAERAEAEKEEARQAWKEAVVMYEQEKARVDPALKRISELEAKLVAAERALEEIEQSASHSMTGEGHAFCAETARAALGGKSS
;
A
#
# COMPACT_ATOMS: atom_id res chain seq x y z
N MET A 1 -17.78 -15.93 21.76
CA MET A 1 -16.85 -16.00 20.62
C MET A 1 -17.43 -16.96 19.62
N ALA A 2 -17.59 -16.55 18.36
CA ALA A 2 -18.12 -17.42 17.32
C ALA A 2 -17.18 -18.62 17.10
N ASP A 3 -17.75 -19.79 16.81
CA ASP A 3 -16.96 -20.98 16.49
C ASP A 3 -16.19 -20.77 15.17
N LEU A 4 -14.88 -21.04 15.20
CA LEU A 4 -14.02 -20.92 14.03
C LEU A 4 -14.20 -22.13 13.12
N LEU A 5 -14.36 -21.89 11.81
CA LEU A 5 -14.40 -22.96 10.82
C LEU A 5 -13.03 -23.69 10.74
N PRO A 6 -13.01 -25.02 10.48
CA PRO A 6 -11.79 -25.83 10.38
C PRO A 6 -10.77 -25.25 9.39
N CYS A 7 -9.48 -25.51 9.57
CA CYS A 7 -8.44 -25.03 8.65
C CYS A 7 -8.74 -25.45 7.19
N PRO A 8 -8.69 -24.52 6.22
CA PRO A 8 -9.06 -24.84 4.83
C PRO A 8 -8.03 -25.71 4.10
N LEU A 9 -6.79 -25.78 4.59
CA LEU A 9 -5.71 -26.54 3.94
C LEU A 9 -5.60 -27.98 4.44
N CYS A 10 -5.84 -28.22 5.74
CA CYS A 10 -5.67 -29.55 6.35
C CYS A 10 -6.92 -30.07 7.06
N GLY A 11 -7.98 -29.28 7.16
CA GLY A 11 -9.21 -29.67 7.88
C GLY A 11 -9.09 -29.67 9.40
N SER A 12 -7.94 -29.31 9.98
CA SER A 12 -7.75 -29.33 11.43
C SER A 12 -8.55 -28.24 12.15
N ASN A 13 -9.11 -28.59 13.31
CA ASN A 13 -9.76 -27.66 14.25
C ASN A 13 -8.78 -27.05 15.26
N ARG A 14 -7.48 -27.38 15.18
CA ARG A 14 -6.46 -26.86 16.09
C ARG A 14 -6.00 -25.46 15.67
N LEU A 15 -6.83 -24.48 15.94
CA LEU A 15 -6.58 -23.07 15.63
C LEU A 15 -6.14 -22.30 16.88
N SER A 16 -5.25 -21.32 16.72
CA SER A 16 -4.80 -20.42 17.79
C SER A 16 -4.81 -18.98 17.35
N PHE A 17 -5.15 -18.07 18.26
CA PHE A 17 -4.90 -16.64 18.07
C PHE A 17 -3.44 -16.35 18.42
N ARG A 18 -2.71 -15.78 17.47
CA ARG A 18 -1.32 -15.35 17.66
C ARG A 18 -1.25 -13.84 17.60
N SER A 19 -0.60 -13.24 18.59
CA SER A 19 -0.28 -11.82 18.63
C SER A 19 1.22 -11.63 18.49
N THR A 20 1.63 -10.75 17.60
CA THR A 20 3.03 -10.34 17.42
C THR A 20 3.11 -8.86 17.76
N PRO A 21 3.95 -8.44 18.72
CA PRO A 21 4.11 -7.01 19.01
C PRO A 21 4.61 -6.27 17.77
N ASP A 22 4.07 -5.08 17.54
CA ASP A 22 4.67 -4.14 16.61
C ASP A 22 5.91 -3.52 17.28
N MET A 23 6.99 -3.34 16.53
CA MET A 23 8.23 -2.80 17.08
C MET A 23 8.25 -1.26 17.05
N ASP A 24 7.38 -0.67 16.22
CA ASP A 24 7.33 0.77 15.98
C ASP A 24 6.19 1.46 16.75
N THR A 25 5.26 0.69 17.33
CA THR A 25 4.10 1.20 18.05
C THR A 25 3.78 0.33 19.26
N ASP A 26 3.00 0.85 20.23
CA ASP A 26 2.54 0.07 21.39
C ASP A 26 1.47 -0.99 21.04
N GLY A 27 1.14 -1.16 19.75
CA GLY A 27 0.13 -2.09 19.28
C GLY A 27 0.63 -3.51 19.03
N LYS A 28 -0.31 -4.40 18.69
CA LYS A 28 -0.04 -5.80 18.35
C LYS A 28 -0.75 -6.21 17.06
N PHE A 29 -0.07 -7.00 16.25
CA PHE A 29 -0.65 -7.67 15.10
C PHE A 29 -1.23 -9.02 15.52
N HIS A 30 -2.55 -9.16 15.40
CA HIS A 30 -3.25 -10.39 15.72
C HIS A 30 -3.63 -11.16 14.44
N ARG A 31 -3.51 -12.48 14.48
CA ARG A 31 -3.94 -13.38 13.40
C ARG A 31 -4.41 -14.72 13.96
N ILE A 32 -5.27 -15.41 13.22
CA ILE A 32 -5.62 -16.82 13.49
C ILE A 32 -4.62 -17.70 12.74
N SER A 33 -4.08 -18.72 13.40
CA SER A 33 -3.11 -19.65 12.80
C SER A 33 -3.47 -21.10 13.11
N CYS A 34 -3.39 -21.95 12.09
CA CYS A 34 -3.51 -23.40 12.23
C CYS A 34 -2.23 -23.98 12.82
N ASN A 35 -2.37 -24.75 13.90
CA ASN A 35 -1.23 -25.34 14.60
C ASN A 35 -0.66 -26.58 13.88
N GLU A 36 -1.37 -27.14 12.91
CA GLU A 36 -0.91 -28.32 12.17
C GLU A 36 -0.14 -27.94 10.90
N CYS A 37 -0.75 -27.16 10.00
CA CYS A 37 -0.13 -26.81 8.72
C CYS A 37 0.49 -25.41 8.67
N GLY A 38 0.39 -24.63 9.76
CA GLY A 38 0.96 -23.27 9.83
C GLY A 38 0.18 -22.20 9.04
N ALA A 39 -0.91 -22.55 8.36
CA ALA A 39 -1.73 -21.59 7.62
C ALA A 39 -2.25 -20.49 8.55
N SER A 40 -2.10 -19.24 8.14
CA SER A 40 -2.50 -18.08 8.94
C SER A 40 -3.44 -17.15 8.20
N SER A 41 -4.35 -16.50 8.93
CA SER A 41 -5.13 -15.38 8.42
C SER A 41 -4.23 -14.18 8.12
N ARG A 42 -4.79 -13.19 7.42
CA ARG A 42 -4.21 -11.85 7.39
C ARG A 42 -4.06 -11.33 8.84
N ALA A 43 -2.95 -10.66 9.11
CA ALA A 43 -2.72 -10.00 10.38
C ALA A 43 -3.46 -8.65 10.42
N THR A 44 -4.14 -8.38 11.53
CA THR A 44 -4.84 -7.12 11.78
C THR A 44 -4.19 -6.42 12.98
N PHE A 45 -3.93 -5.12 12.84
CA PHE A 45 -3.33 -4.30 13.89
C PHE A 45 -4.40 -3.82 14.87
N ALA A 46 -4.11 -3.89 16.17
CA ALA A 46 -4.91 -3.25 17.21
C ALA A 46 -4.01 -2.72 18.32
N MET A 47 -4.34 -1.53 18.85
CA MET A 47 -3.67 -0.97 20.02
C MET A 47 -4.17 -1.62 21.32
N ASP A 48 -5.48 -1.85 21.43
CA ASP A 48 -6.11 -2.56 22.54
C ASP A 48 -7.02 -3.69 22.02
N ALA A 49 -6.86 -4.89 22.57
CA ALA A 49 -7.63 -6.07 22.18
C ALA A 49 -9.04 -6.05 22.82
N CYS A 50 -9.95 -5.25 22.26
CA CYS A 50 -11.37 -5.25 22.62
C CYS A 50 -12.07 -6.54 22.13
N PRO A 51 -13.07 -7.10 22.83
CA PRO A 51 -13.83 -8.27 22.36
C PRO A 51 -14.37 -8.18 20.93
N LEU A 52 -14.75 -6.98 20.47
CA LEU A 52 -15.21 -6.73 19.09
C LEU A 52 -14.15 -7.07 18.04
N PHE A 53 -12.88 -6.88 18.36
CA PHE A 53 -11.76 -7.14 17.45
C PHE A 53 -11.56 -8.65 17.18
N PHE A 54 -11.80 -9.51 18.18
CA PHE A 54 -11.73 -10.96 17.99
C PHE A 54 -12.87 -11.50 17.12
N GLU A 55 -14.03 -10.83 17.15
CA GLU A 55 -15.16 -11.15 16.28
C GLU A 55 -14.84 -10.81 14.82
N GLU A 56 -14.23 -9.66 14.56
CA GLU A 56 -13.76 -9.29 13.22
C GLU A 56 -12.74 -10.30 12.68
N LEU A 57 -11.75 -10.70 13.48
CA LEU A 57 -10.77 -11.72 13.09
C LEU A 57 -11.43 -13.06 12.78
N SER A 58 -12.41 -13.46 13.61
CA SER A 58 -13.16 -14.71 13.41
C SER A 58 -14.01 -14.64 12.13
N ASN A 59 -14.61 -13.49 11.84
CA ASN A 59 -15.37 -13.26 10.61
C ASN A 59 -14.46 -13.31 9.39
N VAL A 60 -13.29 -12.66 9.41
CA VAL A 60 -12.30 -12.73 8.32
C VAL A 60 -11.85 -14.16 8.07
N TRP A 61 -11.62 -14.95 9.13
CA TRP A 61 -11.32 -16.37 8.98
C TRP A 61 -12.50 -17.13 8.37
N ASN A 62 -13.71 -16.97 8.90
CA ASN A 62 -14.86 -17.76 8.50
C ASN A 62 -15.43 -17.39 7.12
N THR A 63 -15.19 -16.18 6.64
CA THR A 63 -15.64 -15.68 5.32
C THR A 63 -14.61 -15.89 4.21
N ARG A 64 -13.49 -16.55 4.51
CA ARG A 64 -12.46 -16.84 3.51
C ARG A 64 -13.03 -17.69 2.36
N PRO A 65 -12.57 -17.48 1.12
CA PRO A 65 -12.96 -18.33 0.00
C PRO A 65 -12.48 -19.77 0.23
N THR A 66 -13.38 -20.74 0.03
CA THR A 66 -13.03 -22.15 0.05
C THR A 66 -11.97 -22.41 -1.02
N PRO A 67 -10.82 -23.02 -0.70
CA PRO A 67 -9.84 -23.37 -1.71
C PRO A 67 -10.52 -24.27 -2.73
N VAL A 68 -10.51 -23.86 -4.00
CA VAL A 68 -10.90 -24.74 -5.09
C VAL A 68 -9.84 -25.84 -5.12
N ALA A 69 -10.25 -27.08 -4.88
CA ALA A 69 -9.33 -28.21 -4.91
C ALA A 69 -8.59 -28.20 -6.26
N PRO A 70 -7.25 -28.32 -6.28
CA PRO A 70 -6.53 -28.47 -7.53
C PRO A 70 -7.07 -29.74 -8.20
N VAL A 71 -7.61 -29.56 -9.41
CA VAL A 71 -8.14 -30.66 -10.20
C VAL A 71 -6.97 -31.63 -10.42
N SER A 72 -7.08 -32.83 -9.83
CA SER A 72 -6.06 -33.86 -9.99
C SER A 72 -6.00 -34.23 -11.47
N PRO A 73 -4.81 -34.27 -12.11
CA PRO A 73 -4.72 -34.73 -13.48
C PRO A 73 -5.09 -36.22 -13.52
N ASP A 74 -6.10 -36.57 -14.33
CA ASP A 74 -6.48 -37.96 -14.54
C ASP A 74 -5.30 -38.79 -15.04
N ALA A 75 -5.25 -40.06 -14.60
CA ALA A 75 -4.16 -41.01 -14.79
C ALA A 75 -3.90 -41.45 -16.26
N THR A 76 -4.40 -40.74 -17.25
CA THR A 76 -4.27 -41.06 -18.68
C THR A 76 -3.30 -40.15 -19.44
N GLY A 77 -2.63 -39.19 -18.77
CA GLY A 77 -1.50 -38.46 -19.37
C GLY A 77 -1.84 -37.69 -20.65
N LYS A 78 -3.10 -37.36 -20.87
CA LYS A 78 -3.55 -36.44 -21.91
C LYS A 78 -4.08 -35.20 -21.21
N CYS A 79 -3.38 -34.08 -21.40
CA CYS A 79 -3.97 -32.77 -21.16
C CYS A 79 -5.22 -32.72 -22.04
N GLY A 80 -6.40 -32.77 -21.41
CA GLY A 80 -7.66 -32.66 -22.13
C GLY A 80 -7.62 -31.41 -22.98
N GLU A 81 -7.85 -31.58 -24.28
CA GLU A 81 -8.26 -30.50 -25.15
C GLU A 81 -9.41 -29.79 -24.41
N LEU A 82 -9.18 -28.52 -24.04
CA LEU A 82 -10.24 -27.66 -23.54
C LEU A 82 -11.24 -27.52 -24.68
N VAL A 83 -12.21 -28.44 -24.73
CA VAL A 83 -13.52 -28.12 -25.27
C VAL A 83 -14.01 -27.01 -24.37
N THR A 84 -13.72 -25.78 -24.78
CA THR A 84 -14.46 -24.63 -24.30
C THR A 84 -15.88 -24.88 -24.78
N ASP A 85 -16.69 -25.49 -23.93
CA ASP A 85 -18.12 -25.28 -23.98
C ASP A 85 -18.26 -23.75 -23.95
N LYS A 86 -18.49 -23.17 -25.13
CA LYS A 86 -18.79 -21.75 -25.27
C LYS A 86 -20.01 -21.52 -24.39
N HIS A 87 -19.79 -21.09 -23.15
CA HIS A 87 -20.88 -20.56 -22.37
C HIS A 87 -21.44 -19.40 -23.17
N PRO A 88 -22.72 -19.46 -23.61
CA PRO A 88 -23.29 -18.42 -24.44
C PRO A 88 -23.11 -17.09 -23.71
N CYS A 89 -22.41 -16.17 -24.36
CA CYS A 89 -22.17 -14.84 -23.82
C CYS A 89 -23.54 -14.24 -23.47
N PRO A 90 -23.81 -13.86 -22.20
CA PRO A 90 -25.13 -13.39 -21.79
C PRO A 90 -25.51 -12.03 -22.39
N LEU A 91 -24.65 -11.45 -23.22
CA LEU A 91 -24.96 -10.29 -24.07
C LEU A 91 -25.88 -10.66 -25.25
N GLY A 92 -26.07 -11.96 -25.53
CA GLY A 92 -27.02 -12.47 -26.53
C GLY A 92 -28.25 -13.13 -25.91
N ILE A 93 -29.35 -12.37 -25.85
CA ILE A 93 -30.76 -12.83 -25.81
C ILE A 93 -31.23 -13.54 -24.52
N GLY A 94 -32.01 -12.79 -23.71
CA GLY A 94 -33.20 -13.30 -23.04
C GLY A 94 -33.04 -14.20 -21.80
N GLY A 95 -32.55 -13.64 -20.68
CA GLY A 95 -32.63 -14.36 -19.40
C GLY A 95 -32.28 -13.50 -18.19
N LYS A 96 -33.23 -13.37 -17.25
CA LYS A 96 -33.15 -12.53 -16.05
C LYS A 96 -32.05 -12.99 -15.06
N ARG A 97 -30.78 -12.63 -15.27
CA ARG A 97 -29.77 -12.50 -14.19
C ARG A 97 -28.79 -11.37 -14.53
N ARG A 98 -28.81 -10.31 -13.72
CA ARG A 98 -27.90 -9.16 -13.84
C ARG A 98 -26.50 -9.57 -13.41
N HIS A 99 -25.65 -9.97 -14.35
CA HIS A 99 -24.20 -10.05 -14.13
C HIS A 99 -23.55 -8.80 -14.71
N ARG A 100 -22.77 -8.08 -13.89
CA ARG A 100 -21.92 -6.98 -14.36
C ARG A 100 -20.83 -7.58 -15.24
N SER A 101 -20.90 -7.35 -16.53
CA SER A 101 -19.83 -7.68 -17.47
C SER A 101 -19.29 -6.35 -17.97
N TYR A 102 -18.01 -6.06 -17.73
CA TYR A 102 -17.42 -4.82 -18.21
C TYR A 102 -17.04 -4.98 -19.68
N VAL A 103 -17.10 -3.86 -20.40
CA VAL A 103 -16.78 -3.81 -21.82
C VAL A 103 -15.54 -2.97 -22.01
N TYR A 104 -14.59 -3.52 -22.74
CA TYR A 104 -13.35 -2.84 -23.11
C TYR A 104 -13.47 -2.25 -24.51
N SER A 105 -12.95 -1.05 -24.67
CA SER A 105 -12.81 -0.38 -25.97
C SER A 105 -11.35 0.01 -26.16
N ASP A 106 -10.75 -0.39 -27.27
CA ASP A 106 -9.40 0.03 -27.68
C ASP A 106 -9.42 1.27 -28.62
N GLY A 107 -10.59 1.92 -28.73
CA GLY A 107 -10.83 3.04 -29.63
C GLY A 107 -11.19 2.66 -31.07
N ARG A 108 -11.10 1.37 -31.45
CA ARG A 108 -11.52 0.86 -32.78
C ARG A 108 -12.45 -0.34 -32.71
N GLN A 109 -12.35 -1.17 -31.67
CA GLN A 109 -13.11 -2.40 -31.49
C GLN A 109 -13.48 -2.55 -30.00
N HIS A 110 -14.64 -3.17 -29.74
CA HIS A 110 -15.14 -3.39 -28.39
C HIS A 110 -15.11 -4.88 -28.08
N TYR A 111 -14.78 -5.26 -26.85
CA TYR A 111 -14.70 -6.66 -26.44
C TYR A 111 -15.34 -6.87 -25.07
N CYS A 112 -15.95 -8.04 -24.87
CA CYS A 112 -16.43 -8.44 -23.55
C CYS A 112 -15.23 -8.83 -22.67
N GLU A 113 -15.11 -8.25 -21.47
CA GLU A 113 -14.02 -8.56 -20.53
C GLU A 113 -13.94 -10.05 -20.17
N ARG A 114 -15.10 -10.71 -20.10
CA ARG A 114 -15.18 -12.07 -19.58
C ARG A 114 -14.82 -13.14 -20.59
N CYS A 115 -15.21 -12.96 -21.86
CA CYS A 115 -15.01 -13.97 -22.90
C CYS A 115 -14.09 -13.52 -24.04
N GLY A 116 -13.74 -12.23 -24.12
CA GLY A 116 -12.91 -11.67 -25.19
C GLY A 116 -13.61 -11.61 -26.56
N GLU A 117 -14.90 -11.93 -26.66
CA GLU A 117 -15.62 -11.81 -27.93
C GLU A 117 -15.80 -10.35 -28.33
N LYS A 118 -15.63 -10.10 -29.63
CA LYS A 118 -15.80 -8.79 -30.24
C LYS A 118 -17.28 -8.41 -30.23
N ILE A 119 -17.57 -7.24 -29.68
CA ILE A 119 -18.89 -6.62 -29.64
C ILE A 119 -18.97 -5.63 -30.80
N ASP A 120 -20.04 -5.72 -31.59
CA ASP A 120 -20.29 -4.75 -32.66
C ASP A 120 -20.65 -3.35 -32.08
N GLN A 121 -20.46 -2.31 -32.89
CA GLN A 121 -20.68 -0.92 -32.48
C GLN A 121 -22.13 -0.64 -32.04
N THR A 122 -23.11 -1.32 -32.66
CA THR A 122 -24.53 -1.15 -32.35
C THR A 122 -24.86 -1.73 -30.98
N THR A 123 -24.35 -2.92 -30.68
CA THR A 123 -24.47 -3.57 -29.38
C THR A 123 -23.77 -2.75 -28.31
N PHE A 124 -22.55 -2.26 -28.57
CA PHE A 124 -21.81 -1.39 -27.65
C PHE A 124 -22.57 -0.10 -27.30
N SER A 125 -23.18 0.55 -28.29
CA SER A 125 -23.90 1.82 -28.10
C SER A 125 -25.16 1.69 -27.23
N ASN A 126 -25.67 0.48 -27.04
CA ASN A 126 -26.83 0.18 -26.19
C ASN A 126 -26.44 -0.21 -24.76
N ILE A 127 -25.14 -0.27 -24.44
CA ILE A 127 -24.65 -0.60 -23.11
C ILE A 127 -24.62 0.69 -22.26
N PRO A 128 -25.22 0.72 -21.07
CA PRO A 128 -25.20 1.91 -20.23
C PRO A 128 -23.76 2.31 -19.87
N GLN A 129 -23.46 3.63 -19.87
CA GLN A 129 -22.10 4.15 -19.66
C GLN A 129 -21.43 3.65 -18.38
N ASP A 130 -22.21 3.38 -17.33
CA ASP A 130 -21.73 2.85 -16.04
C ASP A 130 -21.08 1.45 -16.14
N TYR A 131 -21.21 0.78 -17.28
CA TYR A 131 -20.65 -0.55 -17.57
C TYR A 131 -19.49 -0.52 -18.56
N VAL A 132 -19.08 0.67 -19.02
CA VAL A 132 -18.00 0.86 -19.99
C VAL A 132 -16.79 1.42 -19.27
N THR A 133 -15.72 0.62 -19.17
CA THR A 133 -14.42 1.08 -18.69
C THR A 133 -13.56 1.42 -19.89
N THR A 134 -13.44 2.71 -20.20
CA THR A 134 -12.50 3.18 -21.24
C THR A 134 -11.10 3.24 -20.64
N HIS A 135 -10.21 2.38 -21.14
CA HIS A 135 -8.78 2.49 -20.88
C HIS A 135 -8.15 3.25 -22.05
N ASP A 136 -7.35 4.29 -21.75
CA ASP A 136 -6.58 4.99 -22.77
C ASP A 136 -5.64 4.00 -23.48
N ALA A 137 -5.49 4.16 -24.79
CA ALA A 137 -4.81 3.25 -25.70
C ALA A 137 -3.32 2.96 -25.38
N GLY A 138 -2.78 3.52 -24.30
CA GLY A 138 -1.40 3.33 -23.82
C GLY A 138 -1.17 2.08 -22.95
N ASP A 139 -2.21 1.45 -22.40
CA ASP A 139 -2.05 0.27 -21.52
C ASP A 139 -1.97 -1.08 -22.27
N TYR A 140 -2.06 -1.06 -23.61
CA TYR A 140 -2.18 -2.26 -24.44
C TYR A 140 -0.85 -2.70 -25.06
N ASN A 141 -0.02 -3.39 -24.28
CA ASN A 141 0.93 -4.35 -24.84
C ASN A 141 1.33 -5.46 -23.86
N LYS A 142 0.37 -5.96 -23.08
CA LYS A 142 0.51 -7.30 -22.52
C LYS A 142 -0.74 -8.10 -22.83
N PRO A 143 -0.68 -9.06 -23.78
CA PRO A 143 -1.56 -10.20 -23.64
C PRO A 143 -1.33 -10.73 -22.22
N ARG A 144 -2.41 -11.10 -21.55
CA ARG A 144 -2.37 -12.06 -20.45
C ARG A 144 -1.88 -13.37 -21.08
N SER A 145 -0.60 -13.46 -21.43
CA SER A 145 0.08 -14.72 -21.59
C SER A 145 0.13 -15.30 -20.18
N GLN A 146 -0.96 -15.96 -19.83
CA GLN A 146 -0.84 -17.25 -19.18
C GLN A 146 0.32 -17.92 -19.90
N ALA A 147 1.46 -18.03 -19.21
CA ALA A 147 2.63 -18.73 -19.71
C ALA A 147 2.21 -20.19 -19.88
N CYS A 148 1.47 -20.48 -20.95
CA CYS A 148 1.49 -21.75 -21.59
C CYS A 148 2.95 -21.88 -21.99
N GLY A 149 3.72 -22.55 -21.14
CA GLY A 149 5.02 -23.08 -21.51
C GLY A 149 4.76 -24.05 -22.64
N GLU A 150 4.63 -23.52 -23.85
CA GLU A 150 4.70 -24.30 -25.06
C GLU A 150 6.10 -24.90 -25.02
N LEU A 151 6.14 -26.20 -24.71
CA LEU A 151 7.38 -26.93 -24.60
C LEU A 151 8.08 -26.78 -25.94
N VAL A 152 9.15 -25.98 -25.97
CA VAL A 152 9.97 -25.82 -27.17
C VAL A 152 10.60 -27.18 -27.45
N THR A 153 9.99 -27.93 -28.36
CA THR A 153 10.52 -29.22 -28.80
C THR A 153 11.68 -28.95 -29.74
N VAL A 154 12.89 -29.24 -29.27
CA VAL A 154 14.09 -29.16 -30.10
C VAL A 154 14.06 -30.29 -31.13
N GLU A 155 14.03 -29.95 -32.42
CA GLU A 155 14.13 -30.96 -33.48
C GLU A 155 15.49 -31.68 -33.43
N LYS A 156 15.49 -32.97 -33.73
CA LYS A 156 16.74 -33.75 -33.84
C LYS A 156 17.61 -33.23 -34.99
N LEU A 157 18.93 -33.34 -34.84
CA LEU A 157 19.90 -33.03 -35.87
C LEU A 157 19.60 -33.79 -37.16
N LYS A 158 19.40 -33.06 -38.25
CA LYS A 158 19.27 -33.61 -39.60
C LYS A 158 20.67 -33.76 -40.19
N TRP A 159 21.03 -34.98 -40.54
CA TRP A 159 22.38 -35.33 -41.02
C TRP A 159 22.38 -35.51 -42.52
N ASP A 160 23.18 -34.70 -43.22
CA ASP A 160 23.51 -34.90 -44.62
C ASP A 160 24.65 -35.92 -44.73
N ALA A 161 24.59 -36.82 -45.71
CA ALA A 161 25.54 -37.92 -45.87
C ALA A 161 26.21 -37.93 -47.26
N PRO A 162 27.13 -36.99 -47.54
CA PRO A 162 28.03 -37.11 -48.69
C PRO A 162 29.07 -38.20 -48.39
N ASP A 163 28.78 -39.41 -48.86
CA ASP A 163 29.65 -40.57 -49.04
C ASP A 163 30.36 -41.17 -47.81
N SER A 164 31.13 -40.40 -47.04
CA SER A 164 31.90 -40.88 -45.88
C SER A 164 31.84 -39.97 -44.66
N TRP A 165 31.24 -38.78 -44.79
CA TRP A 165 31.15 -37.76 -43.75
C TRP A 165 29.68 -37.48 -43.46
N HIS A 166 29.33 -37.30 -42.19
CA HIS A 166 28.00 -36.87 -41.80
C HIS A 166 28.08 -35.46 -41.26
N VAL A 167 27.35 -34.54 -41.89
CA VAL A 167 27.34 -33.13 -41.49
C VAL A 167 25.92 -32.76 -41.10
N ALA A 168 25.76 -32.17 -39.92
CA ALA A 168 24.51 -31.57 -39.46
C ALA A 168 24.73 -30.06 -39.36
N ARG A 169 23.98 -29.28 -40.14
CA ARG A 169 24.02 -27.80 -40.08
C ARG A 169 22.90 -27.30 -39.18
N THR A 170 23.23 -26.41 -38.24
CA THR A 170 22.28 -25.93 -37.23
C THR A 170 22.46 -24.45 -36.96
N ILE A 171 21.50 -23.86 -36.22
CA ILE A 171 21.58 -22.47 -35.73
C ILE A 171 22.75 -22.22 -34.77
N VAL A 172 23.26 -23.25 -34.09
CA VAL A 172 24.40 -23.14 -33.14
C VAL A 172 25.73 -23.58 -33.76
N GLY A 173 25.74 -23.87 -35.07
CA GLY A 173 26.92 -24.24 -35.84
C GLY A 173 26.81 -25.58 -36.57
N ASN A 174 27.93 -26.03 -37.13
CA ASN A 174 28.01 -27.27 -37.91
C ASN A 174 28.63 -28.38 -37.07
N TYR A 175 27.96 -29.53 -37.04
CA TYR A 175 28.47 -30.78 -36.47
C TYR A 175 28.97 -31.65 -37.60
N SER A 176 30.18 -32.20 -37.49
CA SER A 176 30.65 -33.19 -38.45
C SER A 176 31.14 -34.46 -37.75
N VAL A 177 30.68 -35.60 -38.26
CA VAL A 177 31.06 -36.93 -37.78
C VAL A 177 31.73 -37.66 -38.94
N ARG A 178 32.99 -38.05 -38.75
CA ARG A 178 33.78 -38.75 -39.78
C ARG A 178 34.63 -39.87 -39.18
N PRO A 179 34.94 -40.93 -39.94
CA PRO A 179 35.91 -41.94 -39.51
C PRO A 179 37.25 -41.29 -39.15
N CYS A 180 37.91 -41.76 -38.09
CA CYS A 180 39.25 -41.30 -37.75
C CYS A 180 40.28 -41.94 -38.69
N LEU A 181 40.87 -41.14 -39.58
CA LEU A 181 41.91 -41.60 -40.50
C LEU A 181 43.23 -41.91 -39.79
N ALA A 182 43.50 -41.24 -38.66
CA ALA A 182 44.74 -41.42 -37.89
C ALA A 182 44.81 -42.76 -37.13
N THR A 183 43.67 -43.41 -36.90
CA THR A 183 43.61 -44.72 -36.23
C THR A 183 43.48 -45.87 -37.23
N GLU A 184 43.92 -45.72 -38.48
CA GLU A 184 43.83 -46.75 -39.53
C GLU A 184 42.45 -47.44 -39.63
N TYR A 185 41.35 -46.70 -39.41
CA TYR A 185 40.01 -47.28 -39.40
C TYR A 185 39.74 -48.34 -38.31
N LEU A 186 40.34 -48.23 -37.11
CA LEU A 186 40.01 -48.99 -35.90
C LEU A 186 38.55 -48.77 -35.38
N GLY A 187 37.60 -48.43 -36.25
CA GLY A 187 36.19 -48.23 -35.95
C GLY A 187 35.85 -46.92 -35.24
N GLN A 188 36.86 -46.08 -34.94
CA GLN A 188 36.65 -44.84 -34.22
C GLN A 188 36.17 -43.70 -35.13
N TYR A 189 35.33 -42.84 -34.56
CA TYR A 189 34.75 -41.68 -35.23
C TYR A 189 35.16 -40.40 -34.52
N VAL A 190 35.58 -39.40 -35.30
CA VAL A 190 35.84 -38.04 -34.85
C VAL A 190 34.53 -37.27 -34.93
N LEU A 191 34.18 -36.60 -33.83
CA LEU A 191 33.18 -35.52 -33.83
C LEU A 191 33.92 -34.18 -33.78
N ASP A 192 33.68 -33.36 -34.79
CA ASP A 192 34.12 -31.96 -34.81
C ASP A 192 32.97 -31.06 -34.36
N PHE A 193 33.27 -30.20 -33.37
CA PHE A 193 32.30 -29.27 -32.78
C PHE A 193 32.50 -27.87 -33.36
N PRO A 194 31.43 -27.06 -33.42
CA PRO A 194 31.54 -25.68 -33.90
C PRO A 194 32.33 -24.72 -32.98
N ILE A 195 32.92 -25.17 -31.88
CA ILE A 195 33.77 -24.33 -31.03
C ILE A 195 35.22 -24.51 -31.43
N ALA A 196 35.80 -23.43 -31.95
CA ALA A 196 37.24 -23.29 -32.13
C ALA A 196 37.96 -23.57 -30.80
N GLY A 197 38.69 -24.69 -30.73
CA GLY A 197 39.63 -24.98 -29.64
C GLY A 197 39.29 -26.15 -28.72
N THR A 198 38.05 -26.67 -28.72
CA THR A 198 37.78 -27.97 -28.09
C THR A 198 38.14 -29.06 -29.08
N GLY A 199 39.36 -29.60 -28.94
CA GLY A 199 39.90 -30.60 -29.85
C GLY A 199 38.92 -31.73 -30.20
N CYS A 200 39.08 -32.28 -31.40
CA CYS A 200 38.35 -33.43 -31.92
C CYS A 200 38.20 -34.52 -30.86
N LYS A 201 36.95 -34.91 -30.53
CA LYS A 201 36.70 -36.04 -29.63
C LYS A 201 36.55 -37.32 -30.44
N LEU A 202 37.21 -38.38 -29.98
CA LEU A 202 37.11 -39.72 -30.56
C LEU A 202 36.02 -40.52 -29.87
N PHE A 203 35.23 -41.24 -30.67
CA PHE A 203 34.14 -42.08 -30.22
C PHE A 203 34.30 -43.49 -30.78
N PRO A 204 33.86 -44.54 -30.06
CA PRO A 204 34.07 -45.94 -30.45
C PRO A 204 33.27 -46.36 -31.68
N ASN A 205 32.23 -45.62 -32.07
CA ASN A 205 31.43 -45.86 -33.26
C ASN A 205 30.65 -44.61 -33.68
N ARG A 206 30.11 -44.62 -34.90
CA ARG A 206 29.32 -43.52 -35.48
C ARG A 206 28.12 -43.14 -34.62
N LYS A 207 27.40 -44.14 -34.10
CA LYS A 207 26.18 -43.92 -33.31
C LYS A 207 26.49 -43.14 -32.03
N ALA A 208 27.60 -43.47 -31.37
CA ALA A 208 28.08 -42.74 -30.19
C ALA A 208 28.47 -41.29 -30.52
N ALA A 209 29.16 -41.07 -31.64
CA ALA A 209 29.49 -39.71 -32.10
C ALA A 209 28.24 -38.88 -32.43
N ILE A 210 27.26 -39.44 -33.13
CA ILE A 210 25.99 -38.77 -33.44
C ILE A 210 25.19 -38.47 -32.16
N ALA A 211 25.13 -39.41 -31.21
CA ALA A 211 24.46 -39.19 -29.93
C ALA A 211 25.14 -38.08 -29.11
N ALA A 212 26.47 -38.04 -29.10
CA ALA A 212 27.22 -36.98 -28.44
C ALA A 212 27.02 -35.61 -29.12
N ALA A 213 26.93 -35.56 -30.44
CA ALA A 213 26.62 -34.34 -31.19
C ALA A 213 25.22 -33.83 -30.84
N GLN A 214 24.22 -34.71 -30.78
CA GLN A 214 22.87 -34.34 -30.38
C GLN A 214 22.83 -33.80 -28.94
N ALA A 215 23.51 -34.45 -28.01
CA ALA A 215 23.55 -34.01 -26.62
C ALA A 215 24.20 -32.62 -26.46
N ASP A 216 25.28 -32.33 -27.19
CA ASP A 216 25.90 -31.00 -27.21
C ASP A 216 24.98 -29.95 -27.86
N PHE A 217 24.31 -30.30 -28.95
CA PHE A 217 23.31 -29.44 -29.60
C PHE A 217 22.17 -29.09 -28.64
N ASP A 218 21.55 -30.08 -28.00
CA ASP A 218 20.45 -29.90 -27.06
C ASP A 218 20.89 -29.01 -25.88
N ALA A 219 22.09 -29.24 -25.33
CA ALA A 219 22.64 -28.43 -24.25
C ALA A 219 22.82 -26.95 -24.65
N ARG A 220 23.30 -26.69 -25.87
CA ARG A 220 23.48 -25.31 -26.37
C ARG A 220 22.16 -24.63 -26.65
N VAL A 221 21.22 -25.32 -27.28
CA VAL A 221 19.88 -24.77 -27.56
C VAL A 221 19.19 -24.40 -26.24
N LEU A 222 19.24 -25.27 -25.23
CA LEU A 222 18.72 -24.97 -23.90
C LEU A 222 19.41 -23.78 -23.26
N SER A 223 20.74 -23.64 -23.41
CA SER A 223 21.48 -22.50 -22.86
C SER A 223 21.04 -21.17 -23.49
N VAL A 224 20.78 -21.15 -24.80
CA VAL A 224 20.31 -19.96 -25.52
C VAL A 224 18.88 -19.61 -25.11
N ILE A 225 17.99 -20.60 -25.00
CA ILE A 225 16.61 -20.41 -24.54
C ILE A 225 16.59 -19.82 -23.13
N ASN A 226 17.37 -20.41 -22.21
CA ASN A 226 17.45 -19.93 -20.82
C ASN A 226 17.97 -18.50 -20.73
N ARG A 227 18.95 -18.13 -21.58
CA ARG A 227 19.47 -16.76 -21.64
C ARG A 227 18.42 -15.78 -22.15
N SER A 228 17.70 -16.12 -23.22
CA SER A 228 16.62 -15.30 -23.78
C SER A 228 15.50 -15.08 -22.75
N GLN A 229 15.09 -16.14 -22.06
CA GLN A 229 14.07 -16.05 -21.00
C GLN A 229 14.54 -15.19 -19.82
N ALA A 230 15.81 -15.30 -19.43
CA ALA A 230 16.38 -14.45 -18.40
C ALA A 230 16.39 -12.97 -18.80
N ASP A 231 16.76 -12.66 -20.05
CA ASP A 231 16.76 -11.28 -20.58
C ASP A 231 15.33 -10.71 -20.65
N GLU A 232 14.34 -11.51 -21.06
CA GLU A 232 12.92 -11.13 -21.05
C GLU A 232 12.40 -10.85 -19.64
N LEU A 233 12.74 -11.71 -18.66
CA LEU A 233 12.39 -11.51 -17.26
C LEU A 233 13.04 -10.24 -16.70
N LEU A 234 14.32 -10.01 -17.00
CA LEU A 234 15.02 -8.78 -16.60
C LEU A 234 14.40 -7.53 -17.23
N ALA A 235 14.02 -7.57 -18.50
CA ALA A 235 13.32 -6.47 -19.16
C ALA A 235 11.93 -6.23 -18.53
N ALA A 236 11.21 -7.30 -18.19
CA ALA A 236 9.91 -7.19 -17.52
C ALA A 236 10.03 -6.58 -16.12
N GLU A 237 11.05 -6.94 -15.34
CA GLU A 237 11.31 -6.33 -14.03
C GLU A 237 11.74 -4.86 -14.15
N ARG A 238 12.58 -4.50 -15.13
CA ARG A 238 12.93 -3.10 -15.40
C ARG A 238 11.69 -2.26 -15.72
N ASN A 239 10.83 -2.74 -16.60
CA ASN A 239 9.58 -2.03 -16.94
C ASN A 239 8.65 -1.89 -15.73
N ARG A 240 8.61 -2.88 -14.82
CA ARG A 240 7.85 -2.75 -13.56
C ARG A 240 8.43 -1.68 -12.65
N ALA A 241 9.76 -1.62 -12.55
CA ALA A 241 10.45 -0.61 -11.76
C ALA A 241 10.17 0.81 -12.30
N GLU A 242 10.31 1.02 -13.62
CA GLU A 242 10.01 2.31 -14.27
C GLU A 242 8.56 2.77 -14.04
N VAL A 243 7.59 1.85 -14.19
CA VAL A 243 6.18 2.17 -13.92
C VAL A 243 5.95 2.50 -12.44
N SER A 244 6.66 1.84 -11.52
CA SER A 244 6.54 2.12 -10.09
C SER A 244 7.14 3.47 -9.71
N GLU A 245 8.27 3.85 -10.30
CA GLU A 245 8.93 5.14 -10.12
C GLU A 245 8.04 6.27 -10.62
N TYR A 246 7.50 6.14 -11.83
CA TYR A 246 6.54 7.10 -12.39
C TYR A 246 5.31 7.32 -11.49
N LYS A 247 4.77 6.24 -10.89
CA LYS A 247 3.63 6.34 -9.95
C LYS A 247 4.00 7.04 -8.66
N LEU A 248 5.22 6.82 -8.15
CA LEU A 248 5.73 7.52 -6.97
C LEU A 248 5.88 9.01 -7.26
N ASP A 249 6.47 9.38 -8.39
CA ASP A 249 6.61 10.77 -8.81
C ASP A 249 5.25 11.46 -8.96
N GLN A 250 4.28 10.78 -9.56
CA GLN A 250 2.91 11.29 -9.67
C GLN A 250 2.27 11.52 -8.29
N ALA A 251 2.46 10.58 -7.36
CA ALA A 251 1.95 10.69 -6.00
C ALA A 251 2.61 11.86 -5.24
N VAL A 252 3.93 12.00 -5.34
CA VAL A 252 4.69 13.10 -4.72
C VAL A 252 4.22 14.44 -5.29
N ASN A 253 4.13 14.58 -6.61
CA ASN A 253 3.68 15.81 -7.27
C ASN A 253 2.24 16.18 -6.91
N THR A 254 1.40 15.20 -6.57
CA THR A 254 0.01 15.45 -6.14
C THR A 254 -0.06 15.86 -4.67
N VAL A 255 0.72 15.22 -3.80
CA VAL A 255 0.64 15.41 -2.33
C VAL A 255 1.46 16.60 -1.86
N GLN A 256 2.62 16.86 -2.45
CA GLN A 256 3.52 17.95 -2.07
C GLN A 256 2.85 19.33 -2.03
N PRO A 257 2.10 19.79 -3.06
CA PRO A 257 1.45 21.10 -3.00
C PRO A 257 0.38 21.18 -1.90
N ILE A 258 -0.31 20.07 -1.59
CA ILE A 258 -1.31 20.03 -0.51
C ILE A 258 -0.64 20.22 0.85
N ILE A 259 0.52 19.59 1.07
CA ILE A 259 1.29 19.74 2.32
C ILE A 259 1.78 21.19 2.46
N ILE A 260 2.31 21.77 1.38
CA ILE A 260 2.79 23.16 1.38
C ILE A 260 1.64 24.12 1.71
N GLN A 261 0.49 24.01 1.05
CA GLN A 261 -0.67 24.85 1.33
C GLN A 261 -1.17 24.75 2.79
N ARG A 262 -1.13 23.54 3.37
CA ARG A 262 -1.49 23.33 4.78
C ARG A 262 -0.51 24.01 5.72
N ALA A 263 0.79 23.94 5.42
CA ALA A 263 1.82 24.62 6.21
C ALA A 263 1.66 26.14 6.14
N GLU A 264 1.41 26.69 4.95
CA GLU A 264 1.17 28.13 4.76
C GLU A 264 -0.07 28.61 5.53
N ARG A 265 -1.17 27.85 5.50
CA ARG A 265 -2.36 28.17 6.29
C ARG A 265 -2.08 28.16 7.80
N ALA A 266 -1.35 27.15 8.27
CA ALA A 266 -1.01 27.04 9.69
C ALA A 266 -0.11 28.20 10.16
N GLU A 267 0.82 28.68 9.32
CA GLU A 267 1.62 29.87 9.65
C GLU A 267 0.78 31.15 9.64
N ALA A 268 -0.18 31.30 8.73
CA ALA A 268 -1.13 32.41 8.73
C ALA A 268 -1.97 32.44 10.02
N GLU A 269 -2.52 31.30 10.43
CA GLU A 269 -3.30 31.17 11.68
C GLU A 269 -2.45 31.53 12.93
N LYS A 270 -1.18 31.13 12.95
CA LYS A 270 -0.25 31.52 14.03
C LYS A 270 -0.01 33.03 14.06
N GLU A 271 0.10 33.69 12.91
CA GLU A 271 0.32 35.13 12.86
C GLU A 271 -0.94 35.91 13.27
N GLU A 272 -2.13 35.47 12.85
CA GLU A 272 -3.41 36.01 13.33
C GLU A 272 -3.54 35.87 14.85
N ALA A 273 -3.19 34.70 15.42
CA ALA A 273 -3.20 34.48 16.86
C ALA A 273 -2.20 35.38 17.60
N ARG A 274 -1.01 35.63 17.04
CA ARG A 274 -0.03 36.57 17.60
C ARG A 274 -0.56 38.01 17.58
N GLN A 275 -1.23 38.41 16.51
CA GLN A 275 -1.81 39.74 16.41
C GLN A 275 -2.95 39.93 17.41
N ALA A 276 -3.85 38.96 17.52
CA ALA A 276 -4.93 38.96 18.51
C ALA A 276 -4.38 39.02 19.95
N TRP A 277 -3.28 38.30 20.24
CA TRP A 277 -2.63 38.38 21.55
C TRP A 277 -2.06 39.77 21.84
N LYS A 278 -1.40 40.41 20.86
CA LYS A 278 -0.90 41.79 21.02
C LYS A 278 -2.04 42.76 21.33
N GLU A 279 -3.15 42.66 20.61
CA GLU A 279 -4.34 43.48 20.84
C GLU A 279 -4.93 43.24 22.24
N ALA A 280 -5.04 41.98 22.66
CA ALA A 280 -5.50 41.62 24.00
C ALA A 280 -4.59 42.18 25.12
N VAL A 281 -3.27 42.18 24.92
CA VAL A 281 -2.32 42.78 25.87
C VAL A 281 -2.54 44.29 25.98
N VAL A 282 -2.71 45.00 24.87
CA VAL A 282 -3.00 46.44 24.88
C VAL A 282 -4.31 46.73 25.62
N MET A 283 -5.37 45.95 25.35
CA MET A 283 -6.65 46.08 26.05
C MET A 283 -6.51 45.82 27.56
N TYR A 284 -5.74 44.80 27.93
CA TYR A 284 -5.44 44.50 29.33
C TYR A 284 -4.70 45.64 30.02
N GLU A 285 -3.69 46.22 29.38
CA GLU A 285 -2.93 47.35 29.93
C GLU A 285 -3.79 48.60 30.09
N GLN A 286 -4.67 48.90 29.13
CA GLN A 286 -5.63 50.00 29.22
C GLN A 286 -6.62 49.81 30.38
N GLU A 287 -7.16 48.61 30.51
CA GLU A 287 -8.10 48.30 31.59
C GLU A 287 -7.42 48.34 32.95
N LYS A 288 -6.19 47.81 33.05
CA LYS A 288 -5.36 47.90 34.25
C LYS A 288 -5.09 49.36 34.63
N ALA A 289 -4.74 50.21 33.66
CA ALA A 289 -4.55 51.65 33.89
C ALA A 289 -5.83 52.37 34.36
N ARG A 290 -7.01 51.83 34.06
CA ARG A 290 -8.30 52.33 34.56
C ARG A 290 -8.61 51.83 35.98
N VAL A 291 -8.32 50.55 36.25
CA VAL A 291 -8.65 49.88 37.52
C VAL A 291 -7.70 50.27 38.65
N ASP A 292 -6.39 50.34 38.39
CA ASP A 292 -5.37 50.66 39.39
C ASP A 292 -5.64 51.98 40.16
N PRO A 293 -5.94 53.12 39.50
CA PRO A 293 -6.27 54.36 40.23
C PRO A 293 -7.61 54.29 40.96
N ALA A 294 -8.59 53.54 40.44
CA ALA A 294 -9.87 53.35 41.13
C ALA A 294 -9.70 52.55 42.43
N LEU A 295 -8.89 51.49 42.41
CA LEU A 295 -8.53 50.72 43.61
C LEU A 295 -7.82 51.59 44.64
N LYS A 296 -6.88 52.44 44.20
CA LYS A 296 -6.21 53.41 45.09
C LYS A 296 -7.22 54.39 45.69
N ARG A 297 -8.20 54.84 44.91
CA ARG A 297 -9.23 55.76 45.43
C ARG A 297 -10.15 55.08 46.45
N ILE A 298 -10.51 53.81 46.22
CA ILE A 298 -11.31 53.02 47.16
C ILE A 298 -10.56 52.90 48.49
N SER A 299 -9.26 52.55 48.49
CA SER A 299 -8.49 52.44 49.74
C SER A 299 -8.34 53.77 50.48
N GLU A 300 -8.19 54.89 49.76
CA GLU A 300 -8.23 56.23 50.37
C GLU A 300 -9.58 56.55 51.02
N LEU A 301 -10.68 56.15 50.39
CA LEU A 301 -12.03 56.38 50.91
C LEU A 301 -12.32 55.49 52.13
N GLU A 302 -11.89 54.23 52.11
CA GLU A 302 -11.99 53.31 53.24
C GLU A 302 -11.23 53.86 54.46
N ALA A 303 -10.01 54.38 54.27
CA ALA A 303 -9.24 54.98 55.36
C ALA A 303 -9.93 56.22 55.96
N LYS A 304 -10.55 57.06 55.13
CA LYS A 304 -11.33 58.21 55.59
C LYS A 304 -12.59 57.80 56.34
N LEU A 305 -13.25 56.73 55.90
CA LEU A 305 -14.44 56.21 56.55
C LEU A 305 -14.09 55.69 57.94
N VAL A 306 -13.02 54.91 58.09
CA VAL A 306 -12.51 54.46 59.40
C VAL A 306 -12.12 55.64 60.31
N ALA A 307 -11.49 56.69 59.77
CA ALA A 307 -11.16 57.89 60.54
C ALA A 307 -12.41 58.64 61.02
N ALA A 308 -13.44 58.74 60.17
CA ALA A 308 -14.72 59.35 60.51
C ALA A 308 -15.48 58.54 61.56
N GLU A 309 -15.49 57.20 61.45
CA GLU A 309 -16.06 56.31 62.46
C GLU A 309 -15.40 56.50 63.83
N ARG A 310 -14.06 56.55 63.90
CA ARG A 310 -13.33 56.83 65.15
C ARG A 310 -13.67 58.21 65.73
N ALA A 311 -13.74 59.24 64.89
CA ALA A 311 -14.09 60.59 65.36
C ALA A 311 -15.52 60.66 65.92
N LEU A 312 -16.46 59.91 65.34
CA LEU A 312 -17.82 59.78 65.87
C LEU A 312 -17.83 59.10 67.24
N GLU A 313 -17.07 58.03 67.44
CA GLU A 313 -16.91 57.37 68.75
C GLU A 313 -16.33 58.33 69.80
N GLU A 314 -15.32 59.12 69.46
CA GLU A 314 -14.73 60.13 70.36
C GLU A 314 -15.73 61.24 70.73
N ILE A 315 -16.55 61.68 69.78
CA ILE A 315 -17.62 62.67 70.01
C ILE A 315 -18.69 62.08 70.92
N GLU A 316 -19.11 60.84 70.70
CA GLU A 316 -20.09 60.16 71.54
C GLU A 316 -19.57 60.00 72.98
N GLN A 317 -18.30 59.61 73.14
CA GLN A 317 -17.64 59.56 74.45
C GLN A 317 -17.55 60.94 75.11
N SER A 318 -17.19 61.99 74.36
CA SER A 318 -17.09 63.36 74.89
C SER A 318 -18.45 63.96 75.27
N ALA A 319 -19.49 63.70 74.46
CA ALA A 319 -20.86 64.11 74.73
C ALA A 319 -21.44 63.44 75.98
N SER A 320 -21.03 62.20 76.28
CA SER A 320 -21.40 61.53 77.53
C SER A 320 -20.73 62.13 78.79
N HIS A 321 -19.64 62.90 78.63
CA HIS A 321 -18.84 63.44 79.74
C HIS A 321 -18.97 64.97 79.96
N SER A 322 -19.53 65.75 79.03
CA SER A 322 -19.55 67.23 79.10
C SER A 322 -20.95 67.84 78.91
N MET A 323 -21.43 68.55 79.94
CA MET A 323 -22.65 69.38 79.91
C MET A 323 -22.36 70.89 79.72
N THR A 324 -21.17 71.26 79.20
CA THR A 324 -20.76 72.67 79.02
C THR A 324 -20.48 73.03 77.56
N GLY A 325 -20.74 74.28 77.19
CA GLY A 325 -20.72 74.78 75.80
C GLY A 325 -19.36 74.74 75.08
N GLU A 326 -18.25 74.52 75.79
CA GLU A 326 -16.92 74.36 75.19
C GLU A 326 -16.71 72.98 74.53
N GLY A 327 -17.41 71.93 75.01
CA GLY A 327 -17.31 70.58 74.43
C GLY A 327 -17.87 70.48 73.01
N HIS A 328 -18.84 71.34 72.65
CA HIS A 328 -19.43 71.37 71.31
C HIS A 328 -18.47 71.91 70.24
N ALA A 329 -17.60 72.86 70.58
CA ALA A 329 -16.62 73.41 69.64
C ALA A 329 -15.53 72.37 69.31
N PHE A 330 -15.04 71.66 70.33
CA PHE A 330 -14.07 70.58 70.17
C PHE A 330 -14.62 69.44 69.27
N CYS A 331 -15.84 68.99 69.52
CA CYS A 331 -16.48 67.94 68.71
C CYS A 331 -16.65 68.35 67.23
N ALA A 332 -17.00 69.62 66.97
CA ALA A 332 -17.14 70.13 65.61
C ALA A 332 -15.81 70.20 64.85
N GLU A 333 -14.72 70.51 65.54
CA GLU A 333 -13.39 70.61 64.95
C GLU A 333 -12.79 69.23 64.67
N THR A 334 -12.97 68.27 65.58
CA THR A 334 -12.56 66.86 65.39
C THR A 334 -13.31 66.18 64.24
N ALA A 335 -14.63 66.37 64.12
CA ALA A 335 -15.41 65.86 62.99
C ALA A 335 -14.95 66.45 61.65
N ARG A 336 -14.66 67.75 61.64
CA ARG A 336 -14.24 68.47 60.42
C ARG A 336 -12.83 68.03 59.98
N ALA A 337 -11.92 67.79 60.93
CA ALA A 337 -10.58 67.25 60.67
C ALA A 337 -10.64 65.80 60.14
N ALA A 338 -11.48 64.95 60.71
CA ALA A 338 -11.66 63.56 60.28
C ALA A 338 -12.19 63.42 58.84
N LEU A 339 -13.03 64.38 58.40
CA LEU A 339 -13.52 64.46 57.02
C LEU A 339 -12.54 65.16 56.05
N GLY A 340 -11.36 65.57 56.52
CA GLY A 340 -10.34 66.25 55.72
C GLY A 340 -10.64 67.73 55.41
N GLY A 341 -11.50 68.36 56.21
CA GLY A 341 -11.71 69.80 56.16
C GLY A 341 -10.51 70.56 56.73
N LYS A 342 -10.09 71.64 56.07
CA LYS A 342 -9.04 72.53 56.59
C LYS A 342 -9.54 73.28 57.82
N SER A 343 -8.69 73.44 58.83
CA SER A 343 -8.94 74.30 59.99
C SER A 343 -9.12 75.75 59.53
N SER A 344 -10.15 76.42 60.06
CA SER A 344 -10.51 77.81 59.75
C SER A 344 -9.62 78.81 60.45
#